data_AF-F3GFJ9-F1
#
_entry.id   AF-F3GFJ9-F1
#
_cell.length_a   1.000
_cell.length_b   1.000
_cell.length_c   1.000
_cell.angle_alpha   90.00
_cell.angle_beta   90.00
_cell.angle_gamma   90.00
#
_symmetry.space_group_name_H-M   'P 1'
#
loop_
_entity.id
_entity.type
_entity.pdbx_description
1 polymer ?
#
loop_
_entity_poly.entity_id
_entity_poly.type
_entity_poly.pdbx_seq_one_letter_code
_entity_poly.pdbx_strand_id
1 'polypeptide(L)'
;MQWTEEQLPAIHSFAKKLLVQAFAGTGKTTTLVGYATHNSSVKMLYLCYNKAVEIAAKNRFPRNVTCKTAHGLAYAVLWQPVQTQAGWQSAFDRHREDDQYAGLGAGQRYRFYPQCLHGQQ
;
A
#
# COMPACT_ATOMS: atom_id res chain seq x y z
N MET A 1 -26.22 -7.91 -6.59
CA MET A 1 -25.14 -8.89 -6.89
C MET A 1 -25.51 -10.16 -6.17
N GLN A 2 -25.51 -11.32 -6.82
CA GLN A 2 -25.83 -12.60 -6.20
C GLN A 2 -24.52 -13.31 -5.86
N TRP A 3 -24.36 -13.73 -4.60
CA TRP A 3 -23.16 -14.41 -4.10
C TRP A 3 -23.34 -15.93 -4.19
N THR A 4 -22.26 -16.65 -4.45
CA THR A 4 -22.29 -18.13 -4.44
C THR A 4 -22.29 -18.66 -3.01
N GLU A 5 -22.74 -19.91 -2.82
CA GLU A 5 -22.72 -20.59 -1.52
C GLU A 5 -21.30 -20.67 -0.94
N GLU A 6 -20.28 -20.80 -1.78
CA GLU A 6 -18.87 -20.79 -1.35
C GLU A 6 -18.36 -19.41 -0.88
N GLN A 7 -18.95 -18.33 -1.36
CA GLN A 7 -18.54 -16.96 -1.01
C GLN A 7 -19.23 -16.46 0.26
N LEU A 8 -20.46 -16.90 0.52
CA LEU A 8 -21.29 -16.47 1.65
C LEU A 8 -20.60 -16.66 3.03
N PRO A 9 -19.95 -17.81 3.32
CA PRO A 9 -19.25 -18.01 4.59
C PRO A 9 -18.15 -16.98 4.82
N ALA A 10 -17.42 -16.59 3.77
CA ALA A 10 -16.39 -15.57 3.87
C ALA A 10 -16.99 -14.18 4.11
N ILE A 11 -18.09 -13.85 3.42
CA ILE A 11 -18.78 -12.54 3.51
C ILE A 11 -19.43 -12.34 4.90
N HIS A 12 -20.03 -13.38 5.46
CA HIS A 12 -20.74 -13.32 6.75
C HIS A 12 -19.85 -13.70 7.95
N SER A 13 -18.56 -13.94 7.74
CA SER A 13 -17.66 -14.32 8.83
C SER A 13 -17.46 -13.17 9.82
N PHE A 14 -17.47 -13.49 11.10
CA PHE A 14 -17.04 -12.60 12.19
C PHE A 14 -15.71 -13.05 12.82
N ALA A 15 -15.01 -14.00 12.19
CA ALA A 15 -13.77 -14.53 12.72
C ALA A 15 -12.67 -13.46 12.76
N LYS A 16 -11.91 -13.41 13.85
CA LYS A 16 -10.77 -12.47 14.00
C LYS A 16 -9.69 -12.68 12.94
N LYS A 17 -9.52 -13.92 12.46
CA LYS A 17 -8.62 -14.30 11.38
C LYS A 17 -9.36 -15.26 10.45
N LEU A 18 -9.36 -14.94 9.17
CA LEU A 18 -10.00 -15.73 8.13
C LEU A 18 -9.00 -15.97 7.00
N LEU A 19 -8.81 -17.22 6.62
CA LEU A 19 -8.06 -17.60 5.42
C LEU A 19 -9.06 -18.03 4.35
N VAL A 20 -9.03 -17.36 3.20
CA VAL A 20 -9.88 -17.70 2.04
C VAL A 20 -8.99 -18.21 0.91
N GLN A 21 -9.06 -19.51 0.64
CA GLN A 21 -8.37 -20.11 -0.49
C GLN A 21 -9.19 -19.89 -1.76
N ALA A 22 -8.55 -19.34 -2.79
CA ALA A 22 -9.25 -18.98 -4.01
C ALA A 22 -8.33 -18.99 -5.23
N PHE A 23 -8.71 -19.79 -6.23
CA PHE A 23 -7.98 -19.93 -7.49
C PHE A 23 -8.05 -18.67 -8.37
N ALA A 24 -7.23 -18.63 -9.41
CA ALA A 24 -7.33 -17.56 -10.41
C ALA A 24 -8.75 -17.50 -10.99
N GLY A 25 -9.28 -16.28 -11.18
CA GLY A 25 -10.62 -16.09 -11.75
C GLY A 25 -11.81 -16.32 -10.81
N THR A 26 -11.65 -16.88 -9.60
CA THR A 26 -12.79 -17.23 -8.72
C THR A 26 -13.37 -16.05 -7.91
N GLY A 27 -13.11 -14.82 -8.34
CA GLY A 27 -13.77 -13.65 -7.75
C GLY A 27 -13.23 -13.20 -6.38
N LYS A 28 -11.99 -13.53 -5.99
CA LYS A 28 -11.33 -13.06 -4.75
C LYS A 28 -11.67 -11.63 -4.33
N THR A 29 -11.37 -10.67 -5.21
CA THR A 29 -11.63 -9.25 -4.94
C THR A 29 -13.13 -8.96 -4.83
N THR A 30 -13.95 -9.64 -5.62
CA THR A 30 -15.41 -9.51 -5.58
C THR A 30 -15.97 -10.01 -4.25
N THR A 31 -15.48 -11.13 -3.72
CA THR A 31 -15.84 -11.65 -2.40
C THR A 31 -15.46 -10.65 -1.29
N LEU A 32 -14.26 -10.06 -1.36
CA LEU A 32 -13.83 -9.05 -0.39
C LEU A 32 -14.66 -7.76 -0.46
N VAL A 33 -15.10 -7.34 -1.65
CA VAL A 33 -16.04 -6.22 -1.81
C VAL A 33 -17.39 -6.57 -1.18
N GLY A 34 -17.87 -7.80 -1.35
CA GLY A 34 -19.07 -8.31 -0.69
C GLY A 34 -18.95 -8.24 0.84
N TYR A 35 -17.84 -8.73 1.39
CA TYR A 35 -17.54 -8.65 2.81
C TYR A 35 -17.56 -7.21 3.33
N ALA A 36 -16.89 -6.30 2.63
CA ALA A 36 -16.83 -4.89 3.01
C ALA A 36 -18.18 -4.17 2.93
N THR A 37 -19.03 -4.57 1.97
CA THR A 37 -20.38 -4.02 1.79
C THR A 37 -21.32 -4.51 2.90
N HIS A 38 -21.25 -5.80 3.24
CA HIS A 38 -22.00 -6.40 4.35
C HIS A 38 -21.64 -5.74 5.69
N ASN A 39 -20.37 -5.35 5.86
CA ASN A 39 -19.84 -4.72 7.06
C ASN A 39 -19.58 -3.22 6.86
N SER A 40 -20.55 -2.49 6.31
CA SER A 40 -20.41 -1.08 5.90
C SER A 40 -20.09 -0.10 7.04
N SER A 41 -20.42 -0.45 8.28
CA SER A 41 -20.11 0.33 9.49
C SER A 41 -18.66 0.19 9.96
N VAL A 42 -17.93 -0.82 9.46
CA VAL A 42 -16.56 -1.11 9.88
C VAL A 42 -15.57 -0.45 8.94
N LYS A 43 -14.62 0.31 9.50
CA LYS A 43 -13.49 0.86 8.75
C LYS A 43 -12.47 -0.24 8.46
N MET A 44 -12.11 -0.41 7.21
CA MET A 44 -11.22 -1.48 6.75
C MET A 44 -10.02 -0.93 5.98
N LEU A 45 -8.93 -1.71 5.98
CA LEU A 45 -7.74 -1.47 5.18
C LEU A 45 -7.56 -2.65 4.21
N TYR A 46 -7.53 -2.35 2.92
CA TYR A 46 -7.19 -3.31 1.87
C TYR A 46 -5.75 -3.06 1.40
N LEU A 47 -4.88 -4.04 1.67
CA LEU A 47 -3.47 -3.99 1.27
C LEU A 47 -3.28 -4.63 -0.11
N CYS A 48 -2.73 -3.83 -1.03
CA CYS A 48 -2.47 -4.21 -2.41
C CYS A 48 -0.97 -4.42 -2.64
N TYR A 49 -0.61 -5.28 -3.59
CA TYR A 49 0.78 -5.47 -3.97
C TYR A 49 1.37 -4.26 -4.71
N ASN A 50 0.62 -3.73 -5.70
CA ASN A 50 1.10 -2.66 -6.57
C ASN A 50 0.06 -1.54 -6.75
N LYS A 51 0.50 -0.45 -7.37
CA LYS A 51 -0.31 0.76 -7.55
C LYS A 51 -1.50 0.57 -8.50
N ALA A 52 -1.34 -0.21 -9.56
CA ALA A 52 -2.41 -0.50 -10.49
C ALA A 52 -3.59 -1.21 -9.79
N VAL A 53 -3.29 -2.20 -8.94
CA VAL A 53 -4.29 -2.90 -8.12
C VAL A 53 -4.93 -1.96 -7.10
N GLU A 54 -4.15 -1.06 -6.47
CA GLU A 54 -4.70 -0.05 -5.56
C GLU A 54 -5.73 0.84 -6.26
N ILE A 55 -5.42 1.34 -7.45
CA ILE A 55 -6.32 2.21 -8.24
C ILE A 55 -7.59 1.44 -8.63
N ALA A 56 -7.45 0.22 -9.15
CA ALA A 56 -8.59 -0.62 -9.50
C ALA A 56 -9.47 -0.93 -8.28
N ALA A 57 -8.86 -1.18 -7.12
CA ALA A 57 -9.57 -1.45 -5.87
C ALA A 57 -10.37 -0.23 -5.38
N LYS A 58 -9.81 0.98 -5.46
CA LYS A 58 -10.51 2.21 -5.07
C LYS A 58 -11.82 2.43 -5.82
N ASN A 59 -11.90 2.00 -7.07
CA ASN A 59 -13.12 2.11 -7.87
C ASN A 59 -14.16 1.01 -7.56
N ARG A 60 -13.75 -0.08 -6.88
CA ARG A 60 -14.60 -1.25 -6.63
C ARG A 60 -15.08 -1.35 -5.18
N PHE A 61 -14.25 -0.94 -4.23
CA PHE A 61 -14.57 -1.05 -2.81
C PHE A 61 -15.45 0.09 -2.31
N PRO A 62 -16.33 -0.17 -1.33
CA PRO A 62 -17.14 0.87 -0.69
C PRO A 62 -16.27 1.85 0.14
N ARG A 63 -16.86 3.00 0.49
CA ARG A 63 -16.17 4.12 1.15
C ARG A 63 -15.57 3.79 2.51
N ASN A 64 -16.03 2.74 3.18
CA ASN A 64 -15.49 2.28 4.45
C ASN A 64 -14.14 1.57 4.32
N VAL A 65 -13.65 1.33 3.09
CA VAL A 65 -12.36 0.65 2.84
C VAL A 65 -11.32 1.62 2.31
N THR A 66 -10.20 1.72 3.02
CA THR A 66 -8.99 2.39 2.53
C THR A 66 -8.13 1.40 1.76
N CYS A 67 -7.89 1.65 0.47
CA CYS A 67 -7.01 0.83 -0.36
C CYS A 67 -5.61 1.45 -0.46
N LYS A 68 -4.56 0.71 -0.08
CA LYS A 68 -3.16 1.16 -0.11
C LYS A 68 -2.22 0.02 -0.49
N THR A 69 -1.08 0.36 -1.07
CA THR A 69 0.07 -0.55 -1.08
C THR A 69 0.80 -0.53 0.26
N ALA A 70 1.57 -1.58 0.57
CA ALA A 70 2.40 -1.61 1.78
C ALA A 70 3.35 -0.40 1.85
N HIS A 71 4.06 -0.11 0.74
CA HIS A 71 4.94 1.06 0.64
C HIS A 71 4.18 2.38 0.81
N GLY A 72 3.01 2.52 0.19
CA GLY A 72 2.20 3.73 0.31
C GLY A 72 1.64 3.94 1.73
N LEU A 73 1.36 2.85 2.45
CA LEU A 73 1.00 2.91 3.86
C LEU A 73 2.20 3.30 4.73
N ALA A 74 3.36 2.66 4.52
CA ALA A 74 4.58 2.94 5.26
C ALA A 74 5.02 4.40 5.08
N TYR A 75 4.99 4.93 3.86
CA TYR A 75 5.30 6.33 3.59
C TYR A 75 4.37 7.28 4.37
N ALA A 76 3.06 7.03 4.40
CA ALA A 76 2.11 7.88 5.12
C ALA A 76 2.31 7.89 6.65
N VAL A 77 2.94 6.85 7.21
CA VAL A 77 3.20 6.72 8.66
C VAL A 77 4.60 7.20 9.02
N LEU A 78 5.61 6.78 8.26
CA LEU A 78 7.03 7.03 8.55
C LEU A 78 7.52 8.39 8.04
N TRP A 79 6.91 8.93 6.97
CA TRP A 79 7.28 10.22 6.37
C TRP A 79 6.35 11.36 6.77
N GLN A 80 5.60 11.22 7.86
CA GLN A 80 5.11 12.41 8.54
C GLN A 80 6.35 13.19 9.02
N PRO A 81 6.38 14.53 8.88
CA PRO A 81 7.50 15.30 9.35
C PRO A 81 7.60 15.10 10.85
N VAL A 82 8.56 14.30 11.28
CA VAL A 82 9.14 14.41 12.62
C VAL A 82 9.60 15.86 12.70
N GLN A 83 8.80 16.71 13.36
CA GLN A 83 9.03 18.15 13.50
C GLN A 83 10.30 18.51 14.30
N THR A 84 11.20 17.57 14.56
CA THR A 84 12.55 17.89 15.06
C THR A 84 13.50 17.97 13.88
N GLN A 85 13.37 19.04 13.10
CA GLN A 85 14.24 19.40 11.98
C GLN A 85 15.73 19.54 12.39
N ALA A 86 16.03 19.64 13.69
CA ALA A 86 17.39 19.80 14.21
C ALA A 86 18.21 18.49 14.34
N GLY A 87 17.60 17.31 14.26
CA GLY A 87 18.30 16.03 14.52
C GLY A 87 18.78 15.25 13.29
N TRP A 88 18.14 15.45 12.14
CA TRP A 88 18.38 14.63 10.95
C TRP A 88 19.52 15.15 10.08
N GLN A 89 19.76 16.47 10.02
CA GLN A 89 20.92 17.03 9.31
C GLN A 89 22.23 16.49 9.87
N SER A 90 22.39 16.52 11.19
CA SER A 90 23.62 16.08 11.87
C SER A 90 23.81 14.56 11.92
N ALA A 91 22.76 13.76 11.69
CA ALA A 91 22.89 12.32 11.47
C ALA A 91 23.25 11.98 10.01
N PHE A 92 22.71 12.72 9.04
CA PHE A 92 23.04 12.57 7.63
C PHE A 92 24.47 13.05 7.33
N ASP A 93 24.92 14.15 7.96
CA ASP A 93 26.27 14.68 7.82
C ASP A 93 27.34 13.76 8.44
N ARG A 94 26.98 12.91 9.41
CA ARG A 94 27.93 11.97 10.04
C ARG A 94 28.27 10.73 9.20
N HIS A 95 27.50 10.43 8.16
CA HIS A 95 27.88 9.39 7.19
C HIS A 95 28.60 9.95 5.95
N ARG A 96 28.93 11.25 5.95
CA ARG A 96 29.62 11.92 4.83
C ARG A 96 31.15 11.85 4.89
N GLU A 97 31.72 11.35 5.98
CA GLU A 97 33.19 11.30 6.17
C GLU A 97 33.83 9.94 5.85
N ASP A 98 33.06 8.86 5.64
CA ASP A 98 33.63 7.52 5.38
C ASP A 98 33.82 7.18 3.88
N ASP A 99 33.33 8.02 2.95
CA ASP A 99 33.48 7.80 1.50
C ASP A 99 34.77 8.42 0.94
N GLN A 100 35.93 8.16 1.58
CA GLN A 100 37.26 8.58 1.08
C GLN A 100 37.76 7.75 -0.13
N TYR A 101 36.96 6.87 -0.73
CA TYR A 101 37.39 6.03 -1.85
C TYR A 101 36.34 5.91 -2.96
N ALA A 102 36.28 6.90 -3.86
CA ALA A 102 35.90 6.70 -5.25
C ALA A 102 36.33 7.91 -6.10
N GLY A 103 37.56 7.86 -6.61
CA GLY A 103 37.95 8.66 -7.75
C GLY A 103 37.13 8.28 -8.99
N LEU A 104 37.04 9.22 -9.93
CA LEU A 104 36.37 9.18 -11.24
C LEU A 104 34.92 9.71 -11.25
N GLY A 105 34.81 11.00 -11.57
CA GLY A 105 34.04 11.44 -12.74
C GLY A 105 32.52 11.56 -12.59
N ALA A 106 32.07 12.81 -12.53
CA ALA A 106 30.74 13.28 -12.96
C ALA A 106 29.51 12.90 -12.11
N GLY A 107 29.27 13.72 -11.09
CA GLY A 107 28.01 14.45 -10.93
C GLY A 107 26.69 13.69 -11.09
N GLN A 108 26.37 12.82 -10.14
CA GLN A 108 24.98 12.44 -9.85
C GLN A 108 24.64 12.93 -8.44
N ARG A 109 24.10 14.14 -8.37
CA ARG A 109 23.31 14.55 -7.21
C ARG A 109 22.10 13.62 -7.16
N TYR A 110 22.09 12.64 -6.28
CA TYR A 110 20.88 11.89 -5.95
C TYR A 110 19.88 12.80 -5.26
N ARG A 111 19.20 13.61 -6.06
CA ARG A 111 17.95 14.27 -5.70
C ARG A 111 16.90 13.18 -5.81
N PHE A 112 16.63 12.47 -4.71
CA PHE A 112 15.46 11.59 -4.62
C PHE A 112 14.20 12.47 -4.66
N TYR A 113 13.70 12.74 -5.87
CA TYR A 113 12.36 13.29 -6.11
C TYR A 113 11.44 12.18 -6.67
N PRO A 114 10.15 12.24 -6.33
CA PRO A 114 9.17 11.19 -6.60
C PRO A 114 8.71 11.29 -8.06
N GLN A 115 8.91 10.24 -8.84
CA GLN A 115 8.23 10.09 -10.12
C GLN A 115 6.98 9.21 -9.95
N CYS A 116 5.84 9.88 -9.74
CA CYS A 116 4.58 9.44 -10.32
C CYS A 116 4.49 10.04 -11.73
N LEU A 117 4.02 9.22 -12.70
CA LEU A 117 3.43 9.53 -14.03
C LEU A 117 4.31 9.44 -15.31
N HIS A 118 4.10 8.34 -16.05
CA HIS A 118 3.82 8.20 -17.51
C HIS A 118 4.64 7.13 -18.27
N GLY A 119 3.93 6.29 -19.05
CA GLY A 119 4.47 5.36 -20.07
C GLY A 119 4.45 3.90 -19.62
N GLN A 120 3.42 3.11 -19.95
CA GLN A 120 3.38 2.27 -21.16
C GLN A 120 4.62 1.38 -21.30
N GLN A 121 4.48 0.10 -20.95
CA GLN A 121 4.83 -1.05 -21.79
C GLN A 121 3.78 -2.14 -21.53
#